data_AF-A0A0R0IAT9-F1
#
_entry.id   AF-A0A0R0IAT9-F1
#
_cell.length_a   1.000
_cell.length_b   1.000
_cell.length_c   1.000
_cell.angle_alpha   90.00
_cell.angle_beta   90.00
_cell.angle_gamma   90.00
#
_symmetry.space_group_name_H-M   'P 1'
#
loop_
_entity.id
_entity.type
_entity.pdbx_description
1 polymer ?
#
loop_
_entity_poly.entity_id
_entity_poly.type
_entity_poly.pdbx_seq_one_letter_code
_entity_poly.pdbx_strand_id
1 'polypeptide(L)'
;MGEGERLLKVSQCYLSTTSGPLAGLLFISTDRVAFCSERSMKVFTQKDPKFVKVLKVIFNHVQVVIPLKKINCVNQSENVQKPTQKYIEMVTVDNFDFWFMGVLKYQKTFKYLEQAVSQS
;
A
#
# COMPACT_ATOMS: atom_id res chain seq x y z
N MET A 1 5.40 15.86 -0.21
CA MET A 1 6.63 15.24 0.31
C MET A 1 7.18 16.18 1.36
N GLY A 2 7.56 15.67 2.53
CA GLY A 2 8.25 16.48 3.55
C GLY A 2 9.62 16.95 3.04
N GLU A 3 10.26 17.89 3.73
CA GLU A 3 11.64 18.27 3.42
C GLU A 3 12.54 17.02 3.49
N GLY A 4 13.27 16.74 2.41
CA GLY A 4 14.19 15.60 2.31
C GLY A 4 13.55 14.27 1.89
N GLU A 5 12.22 14.13 1.91
CA GLU A 5 11.54 12.91 1.44
C GLU A 5 11.77 12.75 -0.08
N ARG A 6 12.21 11.56 -0.52
CA ARG A 6 12.48 11.25 -1.93
C ARG A 6 11.62 10.09 -2.41
N LEU A 7 11.05 10.22 -3.60
CA LEU A 7 10.28 9.17 -4.23
C LEU A 7 11.24 8.11 -4.80
N LEU A 8 11.08 6.86 -4.40
CA LEU A 8 11.90 5.73 -4.84
C LEU A 8 11.24 4.98 -6.00
N LYS A 9 9.93 4.76 -5.91
CA LYS A 9 9.20 3.95 -6.90
C LYS A 9 7.72 4.30 -6.95
N VAL A 10 7.18 4.27 -8.17
CA VAL A 10 5.73 4.21 -8.43
C VAL A 10 5.41 2.92 -9.16
N SER A 11 4.35 2.23 -8.76
CA SER A 11 3.86 1.02 -9.43
C SER A 11 2.33 0.99 -9.46
N GLN A 12 1.77 0.59 -10.60
CA GLN A 12 0.35 0.26 -10.69
C GLN A 12 0.07 -1.05 -9.95
N CYS A 13 -1.03 -1.07 -9.20
CA CYS A 13 -1.49 -2.26 -8.50
C CYS A 13 -2.97 -2.14 -8.15
N TYR A 14 -3.49 -3.17 -7.51
CA TYR A 14 -4.78 -3.14 -6.84
C TYR A 14 -4.57 -3.30 -5.34
N LEU A 15 -5.30 -2.52 -4.55
CA LEU A 15 -5.45 -2.73 -3.11
C LEU A 15 -6.65 -3.64 -2.87
N SER A 16 -6.47 -4.74 -2.13
CA SER A 16 -7.58 -5.60 -1.71
C SER A 16 -8.47 -4.85 -0.70
N THR A 17 -9.78 -4.87 -0.92
CA THR A 17 -10.77 -4.31 0.02
C THR A 17 -11.91 -5.30 0.20
N THR A 18 -12.74 -5.09 1.23
CA THR A 18 -13.94 -5.91 1.50
C THR A 18 -14.96 -5.85 0.36
N SER A 19 -14.99 -4.78 -0.42
CA SER A 19 -15.86 -4.61 -1.59
C SER A 19 -15.20 -5.05 -2.91
N GLY A 20 -14.01 -5.67 -2.84
CA GLY A 20 -13.22 -6.10 -3.99
C GLY A 20 -11.97 -5.25 -4.22
N PRO A 21 -11.17 -5.59 -5.26
CA PRO A 21 -9.91 -4.91 -5.54
C PRO A 21 -10.11 -3.49 -6.05
N LEU A 22 -9.38 -2.54 -5.49
CA LEU A 22 -9.37 -1.13 -5.89
C LEU A 22 -8.12 -0.82 -6.70
N ALA A 23 -8.28 -0.43 -7.97
CA ALA A 23 -7.18 -0.03 -8.84
C ALA A 23 -6.53 1.28 -8.37
N GLY A 24 -5.20 1.34 -8.41
CA GLY A 24 -4.46 2.51 -7.95
C GLY A 24 -2.97 2.47 -8.22
N LEU A 25 -2.31 3.50 -7.70
CA LEU A 25 -0.86 3.67 -7.74
C LEU A 25 -0.29 3.52 -6.34
N LEU A 26 0.72 2.66 -6.22
CA LEU A 26 1.56 2.51 -5.04
C LEU A 26 2.81 3.37 -5.19
N PHE A 27 3.00 4.29 -4.26
CA PHE A 27 4.13 5.19 -4.13
C PHE A 27 4.99 4.73 -2.96
N ILE A 28 6.28 4.57 -3.20
CA ILE A 28 7.27 4.19 -2.19
C ILE A 28 8.26 5.36 -2.11
N SER A 29 8.33 6.02 -0.96
CA SER A 29 9.32 7.06 -0.68
C SER A 29 10.30 6.59 0.39
N THR A 30 11.29 7.43 0.68
CA THR A 30 12.22 7.26 1.81
C THR A 30 11.56 7.34 3.18
N ASP A 31 10.29 7.73 3.27
CA ASP A 31 9.64 8.05 4.55
C ASP A 31 8.34 7.27 4.75
N ARG A 32 7.66 6.92 3.66
CA ARG A 32 6.34 6.28 3.70
C ARG A 32 6.05 5.47 2.44
N VAL A 33 5.09 4.56 2.58
CA VAL A 33 4.38 3.97 1.45
C VAL A 33 2.99 4.59 1.37
N ALA A 34 2.54 4.92 0.17
CA ALA A 34 1.21 5.43 -0.06
C ALA A 34 0.53 4.73 -1.23
N PHE A 35 -0.75 4.41 -1.10
CA PHE A 35 -1.60 3.97 -2.20
C PHE A 35 -2.62 5.05 -2.49
N CYS A 36 -2.88 5.33 -3.77
CA CYS A 36 -3.91 6.26 -4.22
C CYS A 36 -4.80 5.58 -5.26
N SER A 37 -6.12 5.58 -5.05
CA SER A 37 -7.06 5.01 -6.00
C SER A 37 -7.20 5.86 -7.27
N GLU A 38 -7.27 5.22 -8.43
CA GLU A 38 -7.52 5.91 -9.70
C GLU A 38 -8.95 6.44 -9.80
N ARG A 39 -9.91 5.71 -9.22
CA ARG A 39 -11.33 6.05 -9.25
C ARG A 39 -11.75 6.71 -7.94
N SER A 40 -12.73 7.60 -8.05
CA SER A 40 -13.46 8.13 -6.91
C SER A 40 -14.38 7.05 -6.32
N MET A 41 -14.36 6.90 -5.00
CA MET A 41 -15.24 6.05 -4.22
C MET A 41 -15.96 6.88 -3.16
N LYS A 42 -17.27 6.60 -2.98
CA LYS A 42 -17.98 7.01 -1.75
C LYS A 42 -17.54 6.06 -0.64
N VAL A 43 -16.52 6.44 0.12
CA VAL A 43 -16.09 5.65 1.28
C VAL A 43 -16.81 6.14 2.53
N PHE A 44 -17.48 5.21 3.22
CA PHE A 44 -17.86 5.42 4.61
C PHE A 44 -16.60 5.22 5.43
N THR A 45 -16.04 6.29 6.00
CA THR A 45 -14.87 6.19 6.86
C THR A 45 -15.17 5.27 8.03
N GLN A 46 -14.34 4.24 8.25
CA GLN A 46 -14.41 3.48 9.50
C GLN A 46 -14.12 4.42 10.67
N LYS A 47 -14.91 4.31 11.74
CA LYS A 47 -14.81 5.18 12.92
C LYS A 47 -13.60 4.88 13.81
N ASP A 48 -12.75 3.90 13.46
CA ASP A 48 -11.53 3.62 14.23
C ASP A 48 -10.54 4.78 14.04
N PRO A 49 -10.23 5.55 15.11
CA PRO A 49 -9.30 6.67 15.03
C PRO A 49 -7.90 6.30 14.54
N LYS A 50 -7.47 5.03 14.68
CA LYS A 50 -6.18 4.55 14.17
C LYS A 50 -6.21 4.38 12.66
N PHE A 51 -7.25 3.74 12.12
CA PHE A 51 -7.41 3.53 10.68
C PHE A 51 -7.62 4.87 9.94
N VAL A 52 -8.32 5.83 10.56
CA VAL A 52 -8.50 7.20 10.04
C VAL A 52 -7.19 7.95 9.84
N LYS A 53 -6.12 7.63 10.59
CA LYS A 53 -4.80 8.28 10.39
C LYS A 53 -4.09 7.79 9.14
N VAL A 54 -4.35 6.54 8.74
CA VAL A 54 -3.76 5.90 7.56
C VAL A 54 -4.62 6.16 6.32
N LEU A 55 -5.95 6.10 6.46
CA LEU A 55 -6.91 6.31 5.40
C LEU A 55 -7.31 7.78 5.30
N LYS A 56 -7.00 8.42 4.18
CA LYS A 56 -7.48 9.75 3.81
C LYS A 56 -8.41 9.64 2.61
N VAL A 57 -9.50 10.38 2.65
CA VAL A 57 -10.40 10.54 1.50
C VAL A 57 -10.29 11.97 1.02
N ILE A 58 -9.80 12.18 -0.22
CA ILE A 58 -9.59 13.51 -0.81
C ILE A 58 -10.28 13.54 -2.16
N PHE A 59 -11.22 14.48 -2.39
CA PHE A 59 -12.01 14.56 -3.62
C PHE A 59 -12.59 13.20 -4.08
N ASN A 60 -13.06 12.39 -3.12
CA ASN A 60 -13.54 11.02 -3.30
C ASN A 60 -12.48 9.96 -3.64
N HIS A 61 -11.19 10.29 -3.74
CA HIS A 61 -10.14 9.28 -3.89
C HIS A 61 -9.75 8.70 -2.54
N VAL A 62 -9.52 7.38 -2.53
CA VAL A 62 -8.99 6.66 -1.37
C VAL A 62 -7.48 6.76 -1.40
N GLN A 63 -6.93 7.33 -0.34
CA GLN A 63 -5.50 7.37 -0.12
C GLN A 63 -5.16 6.64 1.17
N VAL A 64 -4.31 5.64 1.08
CA VAL A 64 -3.71 4.96 2.23
C VAL A 64 -2.29 5.49 2.35
N VAL A 65 -1.89 6.00 3.51
CA VAL A 65 -0.55 6.54 3.75
C VAL A 65 0.02 5.94 5.03
N ILE A 66 1.09 5.15 4.89
CA ILE A 66 1.70 4.39 5.98
C ILE A 66 3.17 4.82 6.10
N PRO A 67 3.55 5.54 7.17
CA PRO A 67 4.96 5.83 7.45
C PRO A 67 5.77 4.54 7.55
N LEU A 68 7.01 4.51 7.05
CA LEU A 68 7.84 3.29 7.07
C LEU A 68 8.05 2.76 8.49
N LYS A 69 8.26 3.64 9.47
CA LYS A 69 8.31 3.31 10.91
C LYS A 69 7.06 2.64 11.50
N LYS A 70 5.96 2.59 10.73
CA LYS A 70 4.71 1.91 11.09
C LYS A 70 4.51 0.61 10.33
N ILE A 71 5.40 0.27 9.40
CA ILE A 71 5.41 -1.02 8.70
C ILE A 71 6.28 -1.98 9.51
N ASN A 72 5.70 -3.12 9.89
CA ASN A 72 6.40 -4.18 10.57
C ASN A 72 7.16 -5.07 9.57
N CYS A 73 6.48 -5.50 8.51
CA CYS A 73 7.10 -6.31 7.46
C CYS A 73 6.32 -6.22 6.13
N VAL A 74 6.97 -6.66 5.06
CA VAL A 74 6.36 -6.90 3.76
C VAL A 74 6.64 -8.32 3.30
N ASN A 75 5.60 -9.07 2.96
CA ASN A 75 5.70 -10.48 2.58
C ASN A 75 5.29 -10.70 1.14
N GLN A 76 5.94 -11.66 0.48
CA GLN A 76 5.53 -12.16 -0.83
C GLN A 76 4.55 -13.32 -0.64
N SER A 77 3.51 -13.36 -1.47
CA SER A 77 2.57 -14.48 -1.54
C SER A 77 2.11 -14.70 -2.97
N GLU A 78 1.59 -15.88 -3.27
CA GLU A 78 1.06 -16.23 -4.57
C GLU A 78 -0.16 -17.13 -4.45
N ASN A 79 -1.04 -17.08 -5.46
CA ASN A 79 -2.22 -17.92 -5.48
C ASN A 79 -1.84 -19.38 -5.77
N VAL A 80 -2.23 -20.30 -4.89
CA VAL A 80 -1.93 -21.74 -5.01
C VAL A 80 -2.41 -22.34 -6.34
N GLN A 81 -3.63 -21.99 -6.78
CA GLN A 81 -4.21 -22.50 -8.01
C GLN A 81 -3.68 -21.76 -9.25
N LYS A 82 -3.25 -20.51 -9.08
CA LYS A 82 -2.75 -19.66 -10.15
C LYS A 82 -1.46 -18.93 -9.73
N PRO A 83 -0.30 -19.60 -9.73
CA PRO A 83 0.97 -19.03 -9.24
C PRO A 83 1.45 -17.77 -9.99
N THR A 84 0.89 -17.49 -11.17
CA THR A 84 1.13 -16.22 -11.89
C THR A 84 0.50 -15.02 -11.20
N GLN A 85 -0.49 -15.22 -10.33
CA GLN A 85 -1.08 -14.17 -9.48
C GLN A 85 -0.29 -14.05 -8.18
N LYS A 86 0.47 -12.96 -8.08
CA LYS A 86 1.31 -12.65 -6.93
C LYS A 86 0.74 -11.50 -6.12
N TYR A 87 1.00 -11.55 -4.82
CA TYR A 87 0.49 -10.65 -3.82
C TYR A 87 1.65 -10.13 -2.97
N ILE A 88 1.53 -8.89 -2.52
CA ILE A 88 2.39 -8.30 -1.49
C ILE A 88 1.49 -8.01 -0.30
N GLU A 89 1.79 -8.65 0.81
CA GLU A 89 1.19 -8.33 2.11
C GLU A 89 2.07 -7.28 2.80
N MET A 90 1.46 -6.23 3.31
CA MET A 90 2.12 -5.23 4.14
C MET A 90 1.46 -5.23 5.51
N VAL A 91 2.23 -5.58 6.54
CA VAL A 91 1.74 -5.64 7.92
C VAL A 91 2.25 -4.43 8.68
N THR A 92 1.37 -3.72 9.37
CA THR A 92 1.73 -2.59 10.21
C THR A 92 2.06 -3.03 11.63
N VAL A 93 2.76 -2.19 12.38
CA VAL A 93 3.12 -2.43 13.80
C VAL A 93 1.91 -2.57 14.73
N ASP A 94 0.75 -2.06 14.31
CA ASP A 94 -0.54 -2.19 14.99
C ASP A 94 -1.41 -3.32 14.41
N ASN A 95 -0.81 -4.23 13.64
CA ASN A 95 -1.39 -5.46 13.11
C ASN A 95 -2.52 -5.24 12.09
N PHE A 96 -2.54 -4.10 11.38
CA PHE A 96 -3.33 -4.00 10.15
C PHE A 96 -2.56 -4.58 8.99
N ASP A 97 -3.26 -5.29 8.12
CA ASP A 97 -2.72 -5.87 6.89
C ASP A 97 -3.29 -5.16 5.65
N PHE A 98 -2.39 -4.85 4.70
CA PHE A 98 -2.74 -4.29 3.40
C PHE A 98 -2.23 -5.22 2.31
N TRP A 99 -3.15 -5.72 1.49
CA TRP A 99 -2.84 -6.65 0.42
C TRP A 99 -2.82 -5.94 -0.93
N PHE A 100 -1.68 -5.96 -1.60
CA PHE A 100 -1.50 -5.45 -2.95
C PHE A 100 -1.40 -6.59 -3.94
N MET A 101 -2.10 -6.48 -5.06
CA MET A 101 -2.17 -7.51 -6.10
C MET A 101 -2.05 -6.92 -7.49
N GLY A 102 -1.70 -7.74 -8.48
CA GLY A 102 -1.52 -7.27 -9.86
C GLY A 102 -0.43 -6.20 -9.99
N VAL A 103 0.59 -6.25 -9.12
CA VAL A 103 1.64 -5.23 -9.02
C VAL A 103 2.51 -5.23 -10.28
N LEU A 104 2.55 -4.10 -10.98
CA LEU A 104 3.37 -3.93 -12.16
C LEU A 104 4.86 -3.97 -11.79
N LYS A 105 5.63 -4.81 -12.50
CA LYS A 105 7.03 -5.10 -12.18
C LYS A 105 7.20 -5.61 -10.73
N TYR A 106 6.31 -6.53 -10.31
CA TYR A 106 6.24 -7.14 -8.98
C TYR A 106 7.58 -7.28 -8.26
N GLN A 107 8.55 -8.04 -8.82
CA GLN A 107 9.85 -8.29 -8.20
C GLN A 107 10.64 -7.00 -7.91
N LYS A 108 10.62 -6.04 -8.84
CA LYS A 108 11.30 -4.76 -8.65
C LYS A 108 10.61 -3.92 -7.58
N THR A 109 9.28 -3.88 -7.58
CA THR A 109 8.50 -3.13 -6.58
C THR A 109 8.69 -3.73 -5.18
N PHE A 110 8.68 -5.06 -5.04
CA PHE A 110 8.94 -5.73 -3.77
C PHE A 110 10.32 -5.39 -3.21
N LYS A 111 11.37 -5.43 -4.03
CA LYS A 111 12.73 -5.03 -3.61
C LYS A 111 12.78 -3.59 -3.08
N TYR A 112 12.06 -2.64 -3.70
CA TYR A 112 12.00 -1.27 -3.18
C TYR A 112 11.26 -1.18 -1.84
N LEU A 113 10.19 -1.95 -1.65
CA LEU A 113 9.48 -2.02 -0.37
C LEU A 113 10.38 -2.58 0.73
N GLU A 114 11.01 -3.73 0.46
CA GLU A 114 11.93 -4.37 1.39
C GLU A 114 13.09 -3.44 1.80
N GLN A 115 13.72 -2.79 0.82
CA GLN A 115 14.78 -1.82 1.08
C GLN A 115 14.30 -0.62 1.89
N ALA A 116 13.15 -0.04 1.55
CA ALA A 116 12.60 1.10 2.27
C ALA A 116 12.27 0.74 3.73
N VAL A 117 11.64 -0.40 3.96
CA VAL A 117 11.30 -0.88 5.31
C VAL A 117 12.55 -1.22 6.13
N SER A 118 13.58 -1.79 5.51
CA SER A 118 14.85 -2.12 6.20
C SER A 118 15.70 -0.90 6.60
N GLN A 119 15.47 0.25 5.98
CA GLN A 119 16.23 1.49 6.20
C GLN A 119 15.54 2.46 7.17
N SER A 120 14.35 2.12 7.68
CA SER A 120 13.53 3.01 8.51
C SER A 120 13.81 2.94 10.00
#